data_AF-A0A7S3WG85-F1
#
_entry.id   AF-A0A7S3WG85-F1
#
_cell.length_a   1.000
_cell.length_b   1.000
_cell.length_c   1.000
_cell.angle_alpha   90.00
_cell.angle_beta   90.00
_cell.angle_gamma   90.00
#
_symmetry.space_group_name_H-M   'P 1'
#
loop_
_entity.id
_entity.type
_entity.pdbx_description
1 polymer ?
#
loop_
_entity_poly.entity_id
_entity_poly.type
_entity_poly.pdbx_seq_one_letter_code
_entity_poly.pdbx_strand_id
1 'polypeptide(L)'
;SPHANFVIQKVIEAMPTTVSAFVAEELSGSAAVAARHRFGCRILCRILEHSVASGGAAAALVDECLRYAQDLCRHEFGHYVMKAVLEHGTAEQRHRIAEALWAGPSAGHSSMANGLTRNALHRNASYVLE
;
A
#
# COMPACT_ATOMS: atom_id res chain seq x y z
N SER A 1 -0.20 0.01 -18.63
CA SER A 1 0.75 -0.30 -19.73
C SER A 1 2.10 -0.70 -19.17
N PRO A 2 2.78 -1.71 -19.76
CA PRO A 2 4.11 -2.16 -19.37
C PRO A 2 5.21 -1.12 -19.57
N HIS A 3 4.99 -0.08 -20.39
CA HIS A 3 5.96 0.99 -20.61
C HIS A 3 5.56 2.31 -19.93
N ALA A 4 4.28 2.70 -20.00
CA ALA A 4 3.84 3.98 -19.45
C ALA A 4 4.04 4.09 -17.92
N ASN A 5 4.02 2.96 -17.19
CA ASN A 5 4.27 2.96 -15.76
C ASN A 5 5.66 3.50 -15.40
N PHE A 6 6.68 3.32 -16.24
CA PHE A 6 8.02 3.85 -15.98
C PHE A 6 8.05 5.38 -16.11
N VAL A 7 7.29 5.93 -17.05
CA VAL A 7 7.15 7.37 -17.22
C VAL A 7 6.51 7.98 -15.97
N ILE A 8 5.40 7.42 -15.49
CA ILE A 8 4.71 7.91 -14.29
C ILE A 8 5.58 7.78 -13.04
N GLN A 9 6.28 6.65 -12.86
CA GLN A 9 7.24 6.50 -11.77
C GLN A 9 8.33 7.58 -11.84
N LYS A 10 8.87 7.85 -13.04
CA LYS A 10 9.91 8.87 -13.21
C LYS A 10 9.41 10.28 -12.92
N VAL A 11 8.16 10.58 -13.25
CA VAL A 11 7.51 11.85 -12.87
C VAL A 11 7.47 12.00 -11.36
N ILE A 12 7.07 10.96 -10.63
CA ILE A 12 7.01 11.00 -9.15
C ILE A 12 8.41 11.16 -8.54
N GLU A 13 9.41 10.44 -9.06
CA GLU A 13 10.78 10.46 -8.52
C GLU A 13 11.54 11.75 -8.80
N ALA A 14 11.32 12.37 -9.97
CA ALA A 14 12.16 13.46 -10.46
C ALA A 14 11.54 14.85 -10.30
N MET A 15 10.22 14.94 -10.13
CA MET A 15 9.51 16.23 -10.06
C MET A 15 9.17 16.59 -8.61
N PRO A 16 9.08 17.90 -8.27
CA PRO A 16 8.54 18.33 -7.00
C PRO A 16 7.14 17.77 -6.75
N THR A 17 6.79 17.48 -5.49
CA THR A 17 5.49 16.93 -5.11
C THR A 17 4.32 17.82 -5.54
N THR A 18 4.51 19.14 -5.62
CA THR A 18 3.51 20.08 -6.14
C THR A 18 3.19 19.87 -7.63
N VAL A 19 4.15 19.37 -8.42
CA VAL A 19 3.99 19.10 -9.85
C VAL A 19 3.47 17.68 -10.08
N SER A 20 3.90 16.71 -9.28
CA SER A 20 3.50 15.30 -9.41
C SER A 20 2.24 14.91 -8.62
N ALA A 21 1.68 15.82 -7.79
CA ALA A 21 0.48 15.58 -6.98
C ALA A 21 -0.71 15.03 -7.77
N PHE A 22 -0.88 15.47 -9.02
CA PHE A 22 -1.96 15.03 -9.89
C PHE A 22 -2.01 13.50 -10.05
N VAL A 23 -0.87 12.81 -9.96
CA VAL A 23 -0.83 11.35 -10.12
C VAL A 23 -1.64 10.67 -9.00
N ALA A 24 -1.56 11.19 -7.77
CA ALA A 24 -2.36 10.68 -6.67
C ALA A 24 -3.85 11.04 -6.81
N GLU A 25 -4.13 12.25 -7.30
CA GLU A 25 -5.50 12.73 -7.55
C GLU A 25 -6.22 11.88 -8.60
N GLU A 26 -5.55 11.59 -9.73
CA GLU A 26 -6.09 10.78 -10.83
C GLU A 26 -6.29 9.30 -10.44
N LEU A 27 -5.55 8.82 -9.44
CA LEU A 27 -5.73 7.46 -8.90
C LEU A 27 -6.82 7.36 -7.83
N SER A 28 -7.35 8.50 -7.36
CA SER A 28 -8.39 8.56 -6.33
C SER A 28 -9.63 7.77 -6.75
N GLY A 29 -10.16 6.96 -5.83
CA GLY A 29 -11.29 6.06 -6.09
C GLY A 29 -10.91 4.77 -6.83
N SER A 30 -9.66 4.62 -7.25
CA SER A 30 -9.12 3.43 -7.92
C SER A 30 -7.88 2.87 -7.22
N ALA A 31 -7.58 3.29 -5.98
CA ALA A 31 -6.34 2.94 -5.28
C ALA A 31 -6.23 1.43 -5.07
N ALA A 32 -7.33 0.80 -4.68
CA ALA A 32 -7.37 -0.64 -4.44
C ALA A 32 -7.23 -1.47 -5.74
N VAL A 33 -7.66 -0.92 -6.88
CA VAL A 33 -7.46 -1.53 -8.21
C VAL A 33 -6.01 -1.39 -8.62
N ALA A 34 -5.42 -0.20 -8.45
CA ALA A 34 -4.02 0.06 -8.74
C ALA A 34 -3.10 -0.84 -7.87
N ALA A 35 -3.39 -1.01 -6.58
CA ALA A 35 -2.62 -1.86 -5.67
C ALA A 35 -2.62 -3.34 -6.09
N ARG A 36 -3.71 -3.81 -6.71
CA ARG A 36 -3.82 -5.19 -7.21
C ARG A 36 -3.29 -5.37 -8.63
N HIS A 37 -2.78 -4.31 -9.26
CA HIS A 37 -2.29 -4.36 -10.62
C HIS A 37 -0.76 -4.42 -10.67
N ARG A 38 -0.20 -5.33 -11.49
CA ARG A 38 1.25 -5.60 -11.63
C ARG A 38 2.14 -4.36 -11.85
N PHE A 39 1.59 -3.31 -12.45
CA PHE A 39 2.29 -2.03 -12.67
C PHE A 39 1.74 -0.90 -11.80
N GLY A 40 0.49 -1.02 -11.35
CA GLY A 40 -0.16 0.02 -10.55
C GLY A 40 0.42 0.05 -9.13
N CYS A 41 0.74 -1.13 -8.58
CA CYS A 41 1.37 -1.24 -7.27
C CYS A 41 2.71 -0.48 -7.22
N ARG A 42 3.48 -0.50 -8.31
CA ARG A 42 4.76 0.22 -8.41
C ARG A 42 4.57 1.73 -8.34
N ILE A 43 3.53 2.27 -8.98
CA ILE A 43 3.20 3.70 -8.91
C ILE A 43 2.82 4.08 -7.47
N LEU A 44 1.99 3.27 -6.79
CA LEU A 44 1.63 3.52 -5.39
C LEU A 44 2.83 3.47 -4.46
N CYS A 45 3.77 2.52 -4.64
CA CYS A 45 5.01 2.48 -3.87
C CYS A 45 5.82 3.77 -4.06
N ARG A 46 5.97 4.28 -5.30
CA ARG A 46 6.66 5.56 -5.53
C ARG A 46 5.96 6.75 -4.86
N ILE A 47 4.63 6.81 -4.89
CA ILE A 47 3.86 7.85 -4.19
C ILE A 47 4.12 7.79 -2.68
N LEU A 48 4.15 6.59 -2.10
CA LEU A 48 4.48 6.37 -0.70
C LEU A 48 5.88 6.87 -0.34
N GLU A 49 6.87 6.51 -1.14
CA GLU A 49 8.27 6.88 -0.93
C GLU A 49 8.53 8.39 -1.05
N HIS A 50 7.81 9.10 -1.93
CA HIS A 50 8.14 10.47 -2.30
C HIS A 50 7.12 11.54 -1.90
N SER A 51 5.87 11.17 -1.58
CA SER A 51 4.79 12.15 -1.50
C SER A 51 3.92 12.04 -0.23
N VAL A 52 3.86 10.88 0.43
CA VAL A 52 2.94 10.68 1.55
C VAL A 52 3.28 11.54 2.77
N ALA A 53 4.55 11.80 3.03
CA ALA A 53 4.98 12.70 4.10
C ALA A 53 4.49 14.15 3.91
N SER A 54 4.16 14.56 2.66
CA SER A 54 3.58 15.87 2.36
C SER A 54 2.06 15.95 2.59
N GLY A 55 1.40 14.82 2.91
CA GLY A 55 -0.04 14.76 3.16
C GLY A 55 -0.90 14.84 1.90
N GLY A 56 -2.07 15.46 2.01
CA GLY A 56 -2.97 15.72 0.87
C GLY A 56 -3.47 14.47 0.15
N ALA A 57 -3.53 14.55 -1.19
CA ALA A 57 -4.04 13.48 -2.04
C ALA A 57 -3.27 12.16 -1.89
N ALA A 58 -1.95 12.23 -1.69
CA ALA A 58 -1.11 11.03 -1.50
C ALA A 58 -1.50 10.28 -0.22
N ALA A 59 -1.68 10.99 0.90
CA ALA A 59 -2.11 10.38 2.15
C ALA A 59 -3.54 9.79 2.04
N ALA A 60 -4.47 10.52 1.42
CA ALA A 60 -5.84 10.04 1.21
C ALA A 60 -5.90 8.78 0.32
N LEU A 61 -5.04 8.70 -0.70
CA LEU A 61 -4.93 7.54 -1.58
C LEU A 61 -4.42 6.30 -0.84
N VAL A 62 -3.48 6.48 0.09
CA VAL A 62 -3.03 5.40 0.98
C VAL A 62 -4.15 4.98 1.93
N ASP A 63 -4.89 5.92 2.50
CA ASP A 63 -6.02 5.60 3.37
C ASP A 63 -7.12 4.80 2.66
N GLU A 64 -7.31 5.03 1.36
CA GLU A 64 -8.17 4.22 0.51
C GLU A 64 -7.65 2.78 0.37
N CYS A 65 -6.35 2.59 0.12
CA CYS A 65 -5.74 1.26 0.09
C CYS A 65 -5.93 0.52 1.42
N LEU A 66 -5.78 1.23 2.54
CA LEU A 66 -5.88 0.66 3.88
C LEU A 66 -7.27 0.13 4.25
N ARG A 67 -8.32 0.50 3.51
CA ARG A 67 -9.65 -0.14 3.65
C ARG A 67 -9.63 -1.63 3.28
N TYR A 68 -8.62 -2.05 2.51
CA TYR A 68 -8.43 -3.43 2.04
C TYR A 68 -7.12 -4.04 2.54
N ALA A 69 -6.54 -3.51 3.63
CA ALA A 69 -5.21 -3.88 4.09
C ALA A 69 -5.01 -5.40 4.28
N GLN A 70 -5.98 -6.08 4.90
CA GLN A 70 -5.91 -7.53 5.12
C GLN A 70 -5.79 -8.33 3.81
N ASP A 71 -6.58 -7.97 2.80
CA ASP A 71 -6.56 -8.61 1.49
C ASP A 71 -5.27 -8.27 0.73
N LEU A 72 -4.87 -7.00 0.77
CA LEU A 72 -3.70 -6.50 0.06
C LEU A 72 -2.41 -7.10 0.60
N CYS A 73 -2.28 -7.30 1.92
CA CYS A 73 -1.14 -7.99 2.53
C CYS A 73 -0.93 -9.40 1.95
N ARG A 74 -2.00 -10.06 1.51
CA ARG A 74 -1.97 -11.44 0.99
C ARG A 74 -1.95 -11.47 -0.55
N HIS A 75 -2.14 -10.34 -1.21
CA HIS A 75 -2.21 -10.24 -2.66
C HIS A 75 -0.82 -10.33 -3.32
N GLU A 76 -0.73 -10.93 -4.51
CA GLU A 76 0.52 -11.14 -5.25
C GLU A 76 1.27 -9.83 -5.60
N PHE A 77 0.55 -8.72 -5.72
CA PHE A 77 1.13 -7.38 -5.93
C PHE A 77 0.86 -6.40 -4.79
N GLY A 78 -0.21 -6.61 -4.03
CA GLY A 78 -0.68 -5.65 -3.03
C GLY A 78 0.25 -5.59 -1.82
N HIS A 79 0.92 -6.69 -1.52
CA HIS A 79 1.83 -6.78 -0.38
C HIS A 79 3.00 -5.79 -0.48
N TYR A 80 3.47 -5.48 -1.70
CA TYR A 80 4.48 -4.44 -1.91
C TYR A 80 3.99 -3.05 -1.49
N VAL A 81 2.71 -2.73 -1.74
CA VAL A 81 2.13 -1.47 -1.31
C VAL A 81 2.01 -1.46 0.21
N MET A 82 1.55 -2.55 0.83
CA MET A 82 1.41 -2.63 2.29
C MET A 82 2.77 -2.52 3.00
N LYS A 83 3.82 -3.13 2.45
CA LYS A 83 5.19 -2.96 2.92
C LYS A 83 5.63 -1.49 2.83
N ALA A 84 5.42 -0.85 1.69
CA ALA A 84 5.75 0.56 1.52
C ALA A 84 4.95 1.47 2.48
N VAL A 85 3.70 1.13 2.82
CA VAL A 85 2.95 1.84 3.88
C VAL A 85 3.59 1.67 5.25
N LEU A 86 4.05 0.45 5.58
CA LEU A 86 4.74 0.20 6.84
C LEU A 86 6.06 0.98 6.94
N GLU A 87 6.77 1.16 5.82
CA GLU A 87 8.07 1.87 5.75
C GLU A 87 7.92 3.40 5.70
N HIS A 88 6.95 3.90 4.92
CA HIS A 88 6.86 5.33 4.54
C HIS A 88 5.54 6.01 4.90
N GLY A 89 4.52 5.25 5.30
CA GLY A 89 3.22 5.79 5.70
C GLY A 89 3.31 6.65 6.96
N THR A 90 2.24 7.40 7.23
CA THR A 90 2.12 8.15 8.50
C THR A 90 2.06 7.21 9.70
N ALA A 91 2.26 7.72 10.92
CA ALA A 91 2.18 6.90 12.13
C ALA A 91 0.85 6.15 12.24
N GLU A 92 -0.26 6.82 11.90
CA GLU A 92 -1.59 6.24 11.86
C GLU A 92 -1.71 5.14 10.79
N GLN A 93 -1.19 5.38 9.59
CA GLN A 93 -1.24 4.41 8.50
C GLN A 93 -0.42 3.15 8.81
N ARG A 94 0.75 3.31 9.41
CA ARG A 94 1.58 2.19 9.90
C ARG A 94 0.85 1.40 10.98
N HIS A 95 0.18 2.08 11.91
CA HIS A 95 -0.61 1.43 12.95
C HIS A 95 -1.72 0.56 12.35
N ARG A 96 -2.49 1.09 11.40
CA ARG A 96 -3.57 0.35 10.71
C ARG A 96 -3.06 -0.89 9.97
N ILE A 97 -1.88 -0.83 9.35
CA ILE A 97 -1.24 -2.02 8.76
C ILE A 97 -0.87 -3.06 9.82
N ALA A 98 -0.26 -2.62 10.93
CA ALA A 98 0.10 -3.51 12.03
C ALA A 98 -1.14 -4.23 12.59
N GLU A 99 -2.25 -3.51 12.79
CA GLU A 99 -3.53 -4.10 13.20
C GLU A 99 -4.06 -5.10 12.17
N ALA A 100 -4.00 -4.78 10.88
CA ALA A 100 -4.44 -5.69 9.82
C ALA A 100 -3.62 -7.00 9.79
N LEU A 101 -2.31 -6.91 10.03
CA LEU A 101 -1.43 -8.07 10.13
C LEU A 101 -1.71 -8.89 11.39
N TRP A 102 -2.07 -8.24 12.49
CA TRP A 102 -2.44 -8.89 13.75
C TRP A 102 -3.81 -9.58 13.72
N ALA A 103 -4.80 -8.97 13.08
CA ALA A 103 -6.15 -9.52 13.01
C ALA A 103 -6.21 -10.84 12.22
N GLY A 104 -5.36 -11.01 11.20
CA GLY A 104 -5.43 -12.17 10.31
C GLY A 104 -6.71 -12.20 9.43
N PRO A 105 -6.85 -13.19 8.54
CA PRO A 105 -8.05 -13.29 7.71
C PRO A 105 -9.30 -13.58 8.55
N SER A 106 -10.40 -12.89 8.24
CA SER A 106 -11.69 -13.03 8.92
C SER A 106 -12.24 -14.45 8.84
N ALA A 107 -11.89 -15.29 9.81
CA ALA A 107 -12.49 -16.59 10.01
C ALA A 107 -12.69 -16.82 11.51
N GLY A 108 -13.90 -16.52 11.99
CA GLY A 108 -14.51 -17.01 13.23
C GLY A 108 -13.64 -17.02 14.50
N HIS A 109 -13.93 -16.09 15.42
CA HIS A 109 -13.74 -16.22 16.88
C HIS A 109 -12.42 -16.83 17.42
N SER A 110 -11.30 -16.77 16.70
CA SER A 110 -10.05 -17.40 17.15
C SER A 110 -8.92 -16.39 17.29
N SER A 111 -8.67 -16.00 18.55
CA SER A 111 -7.47 -15.41 19.15
C SER A 111 -6.58 -14.54 18.24
N MET A 112 -6.42 -13.26 18.60
CA MET A 112 -5.50 -12.31 17.95
C MET A 112 -4.07 -12.84 17.75
N ALA A 113 -3.60 -13.78 18.58
CA ALA A 113 -2.29 -14.39 18.43
C ALA A 113 -2.13 -15.20 17.13
N ASN A 114 -3.23 -15.71 16.54
CA ASN A 114 -3.17 -16.53 15.34
C ASN A 114 -3.01 -15.73 14.05
N GLY A 115 -3.43 -14.45 14.02
CA GLY A 115 -3.41 -13.65 12.80
C GLY A 115 -2.00 -13.34 12.31
N LEU A 116 -1.14 -12.90 13.24
CA LEU A 116 0.27 -12.62 12.94
C LEU A 116 1.01 -13.86 12.45
N THR A 117 0.89 -14.99 13.16
CA THR A 117 1.51 -16.26 12.76
C THR A 117 0.99 -16.74 11.39
N ARG A 118 -0.31 -16.60 11.12
CA ARG A 118 -0.88 -16.97 9.81
C ARG A 118 -0.40 -16.08 8.67
N ASN A 119 -0.14 -14.79 8.93
CA ASN A 119 0.44 -13.89 7.94
C ASN A 119 1.94 -14.12 7.76
N ALA A 120 2.68 -14.43 8.83
CA ALA A 120 4.09 -14.81 8.76
C ALA A 120 4.33 -16.10 7.96
N LEU A 121 3.36 -17.02 7.94
CA LEU A 121 3.40 -18.25 7.14
C LEU A 121 2.83 -18.08 5.72
N HIS A 122 2.24 -16.93 5.40
CA HIS A 122 1.64 -16.70 4.09
C HIS A 122 2.67 -16.13 3.12
N ARG A 123 2.85 -16.80 1.96
CA ARG A 123 3.84 -16.45 0.92
C ARG A 123 4.02 -14.96 0.68
N ASN A 124 2.93 -14.20 0.55
CA ASN A 124 3.01 -12.76 0.25
C ASN A 124 3.02 -11.89 1.51
N ALA A 125 2.34 -12.31 2.58
CA ALA A 125 2.14 -11.46 3.75
C ALA A 125 3.35 -11.49 4.69
N SER A 126 4.16 -12.55 4.62
CA SER A 126 5.45 -12.64 5.30
C SER A 126 6.39 -11.51 4.88
N TYR A 127 6.41 -11.14 3.59
CA TYR A 127 7.24 -10.06 3.06
C TYR A 127 6.82 -8.65 3.52
N VAL A 128 5.62 -8.49 4.09
CA VAL A 128 5.22 -7.23 4.71
C VAL A 128 5.89 -7.07 6.08
N LEU A 129 6.29 -8.18 6.72
CA LEU A 129 6.93 -8.22 8.04
C LEU A 129 8.47 -8.20 7.98
N GLU A 130 9.06 -8.45 6.82
CA GLU A 130 10.51 -8.42 6.55
C GLU A 130 11.02 -7.02 6.18
#